data_AF-A0A6I0EVY3-F1
#
_entry.id   AF-A0A6I0EVY3-F1
#
_cell.length_a   1.000
_cell.length_b   1.000
_cell.length_c   1.000
_cell.angle_alpha   90.00
_cell.angle_beta   90.00
_cell.angle_gamma   90.00
#
_symmetry.space_group_name_H-M   'P 1'
#
loop_
_entity.id
_entity.type
_entity.pdbx_description
1 polymer ?
#
loop_
_entity_poly.entity_id
_entity_poly.type
_entity_poly.pdbx_seq_one_letter_code
_entity_poly.pdbx_strand_id
1 'polypeptide(L)'
;MTFLAELWLPILVSAVLVFIASAVIHMMLPIHKGDCGKLPNEDAVLEAMRGAGVRPGAYMFPCAENMKDMGSPDMLEKIQRGPVGWMTVTGPDGFNMNRSLGQWFAFCLLVGALTAYVGWTALGAG
;
A
#
# COMPACT_ATOMS: atom_id res chain seq x y z
N MET A 1 -27.57 -16.36 -2.70
CA MET A 1 -26.76 -17.46 -2.15
C MET A 1 -26.58 -18.62 -3.13
N THR A 2 -27.54 -18.92 -4.01
CA THR A 2 -27.43 -19.99 -5.03
C THR A 2 -26.20 -19.86 -5.92
N PHE A 3 -25.95 -18.67 -6.47
CA PHE A 3 -24.77 -18.41 -7.31
C PHE A 3 -23.43 -18.73 -6.61
N LEU A 4 -23.36 -18.58 -5.28
CA LEU A 4 -22.13 -18.87 -4.53
C LEU A 4 -21.88 -20.37 -4.47
N ALA A 5 -22.95 -21.17 -4.32
CA ALA A 5 -22.88 -22.62 -4.32
C ALA A 5 -22.70 -23.22 -5.72
N GLU A 6 -23.12 -22.52 -6.77
CA GLU A 6 -22.94 -22.97 -8.16
C GLU A 6 -21.58 -22.54 -8.75
N LEU A 7 -21.08 -21.36 -8.36
CA LEU A 7 -19.86 -20.76 -8.90
C LEU A 7 -18.66 -20.84 -7.94
N TRP A 8 -18.74 -21.60 -6.84
CA TRP A 8 -17.64 -21.70 -5.86
C TRP A 8 -16.32 -22.15 -6.50
N LEU A 9 -16.37 -23.11 -7.44
CA LEU A 9 -15.19 -23.62 -8.11
C LEU A 9 -14.58 -22.56 -9.06
N PRO A 10 -15.35 -21.93 -9.97
CA PRO A 10 -14.87 -20.78 -10.73
C PRO A 10 -14.26 -19.66 -9.86
N ILE A 11 -14.89 -19.32 -8.73
CA ILE A 11 -14.40 -18.30 -7.80
C ILE A 11 -13.03 -18.70 -7.24
N LEU A 12 -12.91 -19.93 -6.71
CA LEU A 12 -11.68 -20.42 -6.11
C LEU A 12 -10.54 -20.52 -7.12
N VAL A 13 -10.81 -21.09 -8.30
CA VAL A 13 -9.82 -21.21 -9.38
C VAL A 13 -9.34 -19.83 -9.83
N SER A 14 -10.27 -18.89 -10.02
CA SER A 14 -9.93 -17.51 -10.40
C SER A 14 -9.06 -16.84 -9.33
N ALA A 15 -9.41 -17.00 -8.04
CA ALA A 15 -8.63 -16.45 -6.94
C ALA A 15 -7.20 -17.00 -6.90
N VAL A 16 -7.02 -18.32 -7.08
CA VAL A 16 -5.69 -18.95 -7.14
C VAL A 16 -4.89 -18.44 -8.35
N LEU A 17 -5.50 -18.38 -9.53
CA LEU A 17 -4.83 -17.91 -10.74
C LEU A 17 -4.41 -16.43 -10.62
N VAL A 18 -5.29 -15.56 -10.14
CA VAL A 18 -4.97 -14.14 -9.92
C VAL A 18 -3.89 -13.98 -8.86
N PHE A 19 -3.95 -14.75 -7.77
CA PHE A 19 -2.94 -14.71 -6.71
C PHE A 19 -1.55 -15.08 -7.24
N ILE A 20 -1.44 -16.15 -8.03
CA ILE A 20 -0.18 -16.58 -8.66
C ILE A 20 0.29 -15.56 -9.70
N ALA A 21 -0.59 -15.12 -10.60
CA ALA A 21 -0.25 -14.14 -11.63
C ALA A 21 0.23 -12.81 -11.00
N SER A 22 -0.45 -12.34 -9.96
CA SER A 22 -0.07 -11.17 -9.18
C SER A 22 1.31 -11.33 -8.53
N ALA A 23 1.60 -12.49 -7.93
CA ALA A 23 2.90 -12.75 -7.34
C ALA A 23 4.02 -12.75 -8.39
N VAL A 24 3.79 -13.39 -9.55
CA VAL A 24 4.75 -13.38 -10.66
C VAL A 24 5.00 -11.96 -11.16
N ILE A 25 3.95 -11.18 -11.40
CA ILE A 25 4.04 -9.79 -11.87
C ILE A 25 4.81 -8.94 -10.85
N HIS A 26 4.46 -9.03 -9.56
CA HIS A 26 5.05 -8.19 -8.53
C HIS A 26 6.50 -8.54 -8.22
N MET A 27 6.84 -9.84 -8.25
CA MET A 27 8.17 -10.32 -7.83
C MET A 27 9.15 -10.49 -9.00
N MET A 28 8.69 -10.86 -10.20
CA MET A 28 9.57 -11.15 -11.33
C MET A 28 9.77 -9.96 -12.27
N LEU A 29 8.81 -9.03 -12.33
CA LEU A 29 8.99 -7.83 -13.12
C LEU A 29 9.68 -6.75 -12.27
N PRO A 30 10.71 -6.05 -12.80
CA PRO A 30 11.44 -5.02 -12.06
C PRO A 30 10.66 -3.70 -11.95
N ILE A 31 9.33 -3.75 -11.82
CA ILE A 31 8.43 -2.58 -11.90
C ILE A 31 8.72 -1.60 -10.76
N HIS A 32 9.17 -2.10 -9.60
CA HIS A 32 9.51 -1.30 -8.41
C HIS A 32 11.02 -1.15 -8.21
N LYS A 33 11.83 -1.51 -9.22
CA LYS A 33 13.29 -1.44 -9.12
C LYS A 33 13.73 0.02 -9.14
N GLY A 34 14.03 0.56 -7.97
CA GLY A 34 14.49 1.95 -7.80
C GLY A 34 13.51 2.85 -7.05
N ASP A 35 12.32 2.35 -6.70
CA ASP A 35 11.31 3.11 -5.95
C ASP A 35 11.82 3.52 -4.55
N CYS A 36 12.68 2.69 -3.96
CA CYS A 36 13.32 2.94 -2.68
C CYS A 36 14.83 3.08 -2.86
N GLY A 37 15.38 4.21 -2.41
CA GLY A 37 16.81 4.47 -2.35
C GLY A 37 17.32 4.46 -0.92
N LYS A 38 18.60 4.10 -0.73
CA LYS A 38 19.29 4.27 0.54
C LYS A 38 19.47 5.76 0.84
N LEU A 39 19.22 6.18 2.08
CA LEU A 39 19.45 7.56 2.48
C LEU A 39 20.96 7.90 2.47
N PRO A 40 21.36 9.07 1.94
CA PRO A 40 22.70 9.58 2.13
C PRO A 40 22.98 9.75 3.63
N ASN A 41 24.12 9.22 4.11
CA ASN A 41 24.49 9.25 5.53
C ASN A 41 23.41 8.66 6.47
N GLU A 42 22.81 7.54 6.06
CA GLU A 42 21.68 6.86 6.71
C GLU A 42 21.81 6.75 8.24
N ASP A 43 22.94 6.29 8.76
CA ASP A 43 23.12 6.08 10.20
C ASP A 43 22.92 7.39 11.00
N ALA A 44 23.48 8.50 10.51
CA ALA A 44 23.33 9.80 11.17
C ALA A 44 21.89 10.32 11.09
N VAL A 45 21.20 10.09 9.97
CA VAL A 45 19.78 10.47 9.81
C VAL A 45 18.90 9.66 10.75
N LEU A 46 19.11 8.34 10.82
CA LEU A 46 18.35 7.45 11.70
C LEU A 46 18.61 7.75 13.19
N GLU A 47 19.84 8.07 13.58
CA GLU A 47 20.15 8.54 14.94
C GLU A 47 19.42 9.85 15.28
N ALA A 48 19.43 10.84 14.37
CA ALA A 48 18.71 12.09 14.59
C ALA A 48 17.19 11.88 14.73
N MET A 49 16.60 10.99 13.93
CA MET A 49 15.18 10.63 14.02
C MET A 49 14.85 9.93 15.35
N ARG A 50 15.72 9.02 15.81
CA ARG A 50 15.58 8.36 17.13
C ARG A 50 15.67 9.38 18.25
N GLY A 51 16.68 10.25 18.23
CA GLY A 51 16.88 11.31 19.22
C GLY A 51 15.72 12.31 19.28
N ALA A 52 15.11 12.63 18.14
CA ALA A 52 13.91 13.46 18.04
C ALA A 52 12.62 12.74 18.46
N GLY A 53 12.67 11.42 18.73
CA GLY A 53 11.51 10.64 19.17
C GLY A 53 10.47 10.39 18.07
N VAL A 54 10.89 10.32 16.80
CA VAL A 54 9.98 10.00 15.68
C VAL A 54 9.39 8.59 15.88
N ARG A 55 8.08 8.46 15.74
CA ARG A 55 7.33 7.21 15.96
C ARG A 55 6.77 6.67 14.64
N PRO A 56 6.30 5.42 14.58
CA PRO A 56 5.60 4.92 13.40
C PRO A 56 4.40 5.82 13.04
N GLY A 57 4.28 6.18 11.76
CA GLY A 57 3.28 7.13 11.29
C GLY A 57 3.57 7.69 9.89
N ALA A 58 2.65 8.54 9.41
CA ALA A 58 2.81 9.28 8.17
C ALA A 58 3.15 10.75 8.49
N TYR A 59 4.21 11.25 7.88
CA TYR A 59 4.72 12.59 8.09
C TYR A 59 4.80 13.34 6.77
N MET A 60 4.47 14.62 6.82
CA MET A 60 4.81 15.59 5.80
C MET A 60 5.88 16.49 6.38
N PHE A 61 6.84 16.92 5.59
CA PHE A 61 7.82 17.91 6.03
C PHE A 61 8.23 18.84 4.89
N PRO A 62 8.44 20.13 5.17
CA PRO A 62 7.98 20.80 6.39
C PRO A 62 6.43 20.86 6.42
N CYS A 63 5.81 20.76 7.59
CA CYS A 63 4.35 20.73 7.76
C CYS A 63 3.86 21.99 8.47
N ALA A 64 2.84 22.64 7.91
CA ALA A 64 2.18 23.78 8.53
C ALA A 64 1.22 23.31 9.65
N GLU A 65 1.10 24.07 10.73
CA GLU A 65 0.20 23.74 11.84
C GLU A 65 -1.29 23.83 11.45
N ASN A 66 -1.61 24.70 10.49
CA ASN A 66 -2.95 24.85 9.96
C ASN A 66 -2.93 25.33 8.49
N MET A 67 -4.09 25.27 7.84
CA MET A 67 -4.23 25.61 6.41
C MET A 67 -3.88 27.05 6.06
N LYS A 68 -3.99 28.00 7.01
CA LYS A 68 -3.72 29.42 6.75
C LYS A 68 -2.22 29.68 6.63
N ASP A 69 -1.42 28.91 7.34
CA ASP A 69 0.04 29.09 7.39
C ASP A 69 0.75 28.47 6.19
N MET A 70 0.06 27.64 5.41
CA MET A 70 0.61 26.96 4.24
C MET A 70 1.15 27.94 3.17
N GLY A 71 0.53 29.13 3.06
CA GLY A 71 0.97 30.20 2.15
C GLY A 71 1.81 31.30 2.81
N SER A 72 2.20 31.14 4.07
CA SER A 72 2.99 32.15 4.77
C SER A 72 4.41 32.26 4.18
N PRO A 73 5.03 33.46 4.22
CA PRO A 73 6.42 33.64 3.79
C PRO A 73 7.39 32.66 4.47
N ASP A 74 7.22 32.43 5.76
CA ASP A 74 8.05 31.52 6.56
C ASP A 74 7.93 30.06 6.09
N MET A 75 6.71 29.63 5.74
CA MET A 75 6.47 28.29 5.19
C MET A 75 7.10 28.15 3.80
N LEU A 76 6.97 29.18 2.95
CA LEU A 76 7.60 29.22 1.63
C LEU A 76 9.12 29.16 1.74
N GLU A 77 9.73 29.86 2.70
CA GLU A 77 11.17 29.82 2.94
C GLU A 77 11.63 28.42 3.37
N LYS A 78 10.92 27.76 4.29
CA LYS A 78 11.21 26.37 4.69
C LYS A 78 11.12 25.39 3.51
N ILE A 79 10.12 25.55 2.65
CA ILE A 79 9.94 24.73 1.44
C ILE A 79 11.11 24.96 0.46
N GLN A 80 11.49 26.23 0.23
CA GLN A 80 12.61 26.57 -0.67
C GLN A 80 13.94 26.03 -0.14
N ARG A 81 14.15 26.06 1.18
CA ARG A 81 15.35 25.53 1.83
C ARG A 81 15.41 23.99 1.80
N GLY A 82 14.25 23.34 1.91
CA GLY A 82 14.13 21.89 1.93
C GLY A 82 14.74 21.22 3.18
N PRO A 83 14.72 19.88 3.24
CA PRO A 83 14.08 18.97 2.29
C PRO A 83 12.54 19.05 2.37
N VAL A 84 11.85 18.70 1.29
CA VAL A 84 10.38 18.68 1.20
C VAL A 84 9.92 17.29 0.78
N GLY A 85 8.95 16.73 1.48
CA GLY A 85 8.35 15.47 1.08
C GLY A 85 7.43 14.85 2.11
N TRP A 86 7.19 13.56 1.89
CA TRP A 86 6.42 12.71 2.77
C TRP A 86 7.28 11.51 3.19
N MET A 87 7.06 11.06 4.41
CA MET A 87 7.75 9.90 4.97
C MET A 87 6.75 9.03 5.73
N THR A 88 6.80 7.74 5.45
CA THR A 88 6.12 6.73 6.27
C THR A 88 7.15 6.02 7.11
N VAL A 89 7.01 6.12 8.43
CA VAL A 89 7.83 5.40 9.39
C VAL A 89 7.05 4.18 9.85
N THR A 90 7.66 3.01 9.75
CA THR A 90 7.07 1.75 10.20
C THR A 90 7.71 1.29 11.51
N GLY A 91 7.02 0.43 12.24
CA GLY A 91 7.53 -0.13 13.49
C GLY A 91 8.68 -1.12 13.26
N PRO A 92 9.46 -1.40 14.32
CA PRO A 92 10.58 -2.36 14.24
C PRO A 92 10.09 -3.80 13.99
N ASP A 93 8.80 -4.08 14.23
CA ASP A 93 8.19 -5.41 14.09
C ASP A 93 8.12 -5.91 12.64
N GLY A 94 8.53 -5.07 11.68
CA GLY A 94 8.63 -5.41 10.26
C GLY A 94 7.28 -5.63 9.59
N PHE A 95 7.33 -6.12 8.35
CA PHE A 95 6.14 -6.47 7.57
C PHE A 95 5.77 -7.94 7.79
N ASN A 96 4.58 -8.21 8.32
CA ASN A 96 4.07 -9.58 8.42
C ASN A 96 3.56 -10.05 7.05
N MET A 97 4.48 -10.60 6.25
CA MET A 97 4.21 -11.06 4.89
C MET A 97 3.07 -12.09 4.83
N ASN A 98 3.03 -13.04 5.78
CA ASN A 98 2.01 -14.09 5.79
C ASN A 98 0.59 -13.52 5.97
N ARG A 99 0.44 -12.53 6.86
CA ARG A 99 -0.83 -11.83 7.06
C ARG A 99 -1.24 -11.10 5.78
N SER A 100 -0.33 -10.36 5.17
CA SER A 100 -0.59 -9.61 3.94
C SER A 100 -0.99 -10.54 2.78
N LEU A 101 -0.30 -11.67 2.60
CA LEU A 101 -0.64 -12.67 1.59
C LEU A 101 -2.01 -13.32 1.86
N GLY A 102 -2.31 -13.65 3.11
CA GLY A 102 -3.63 -14.17 3.48
C GLY A 102 -4.76 -13.17 3.22
N GLN A 103 -4.55 -11.90 3.56
CA GLN A 103 -5.50 -10.82 3.27
C GLN A 103 -5.68 -10.61 1.76
N TRP A 104 -4.59 -10.67 0.99
CA TRP A 104 -4.64 -10.56 -0.47
C TRP A 104 -5.45 -11.71 -1.10
N PHE A 105 -5.20 -12.96 -0.68
CA PHE A 105 -5.97 -14.10 -1.16
C PHE A 105 -7.46 -14.01 -0.79
N ALA A 106 -7.76 -13.60 0.45
CA ALA A 106 -9.14 -13.36 0.88
C ALA A 106 -9.81 -12.24 0.05
N PHE A 107 -9.06 -11.20 -0.31
CA PHE A 107 -9.54 -10.15 -1.20
C PHE A 107 -9.81 -10.67 -2.62
N CYS A 108 -8.95 -11.54 -3.17
CA CYS A 108 -9.21 -12.19 -4.46
C CYS A 108 -10.51 -13.02 -4.42
N LEU A 109 -10.78 -13.74 -3.32
CA LEU A 109 -12.04 -14.47 -3.13
C LEU A 109 -13.25 -13.53 -3.08
N LEU A 110 -13.14 -12.42 -2.34
CA LEU A 110 -14.19 -11.41 -2.26
C LEU A 110 -14.50 -10.81 -3.63
N VAL A 111 -13.46 -10.41 -4.38
CA VAL A 111 -13.62 -9.91 -5.75
C VAL A 111 -14.26 -10.95 -6.65
N GLY A 112 -13.79 -12.21 -6.61
CA GLY A 112 -14.38 -13.30 -7.38
C GLY A 112 -15.86 -13.53 -7.05
N ALA A 113 -16.25 -13.47 -5.77
CA ALA A 113 -17.64 -13.57 -5.35
C ALA A 113 -18.50 -12.39 -5.86
N LEU A 114 -17.97 -11.17 -5.86
CA LEU A 114 -18.66 -9.99 -6.42
C LEU A 114 -18.80 -10.10 -7.95
N THR A 115 -17.75 -10.57 -8.64
CA THR A 115 -17.80 -10.83 -10.08
C THR A 115 -18.83 -11.91 -10.41
N ALA A 116 -18.88 -13.00 -9.64
CA ALA A 116 -19.87 -14.05 -9.78
C ALA A 116 -21.29 -13.54 -9.53
N TYR A 117 -21.49 -12.68 -8.53
CA TYR A 117 -22.77 -12.04 -8.26
C TYR A 117 -23.24 -11.18 -9.44
N VAL A 118 -22.37 -10.31 -9.97
CA VAL A 118 -22.70 -9.48 -11.14
C VAL A 118 -22.95 -10.34 -12.37
N GLY A 119 -22.15 -11.38 -12.59
CA GLY A 119 -22.36 -12.33 -13.68
C GLY A 119 -23.72 -13.01 -13.58
N TRP A 120 -24.10 -13.50 -12.40
CA TRP A 120 -25.38 -14.14 -12.15
C TRP A 120 -26.59 -13.24 -12.42
N THR A 121 -26.49 -11.93 -12.14
CA THR A 121 -27.61 -11.00 -12.33
C THR A 121 -27.65 -10.38 -13.72
N ALA A 122 -26.50 -10.17 -14.36
CA ALA A 122 -26.38 -9.45 -15.62
C ALA A 122 -26.32 -10.38 -16.83
N LEU A 123 -25.79 -11.60 -16.67
CA LEU A 123 -25.77 -12.62 -17.69
C LEU A 123 -26.96 -13.55 -17.40
N GLY A 124 -27.88 -13.68 -18.35
CA GLY A 124 -28.98 -14.65 -18.22
C GLY A 124 -28.44 -16.06 -17.96
N ALA A 125 -29.27 -16.95 -17.43
CA ALA A 125 -28.90 -18.36 -17.30
C ALA A 125 -28.48 -18.89 -18.68
N GLY A 126 -27.21 -19.30 -18.79
CA GLY A 126 -26.65 -19.94 -19.97
C GLY A 126 -27.04 -21.40 -20.07
#